data_AF-A0A2T1DXP8-F1
#
_entry.id   AF-A0A2T1DXP8-F1
#
_cell.length_a   1.000
_cell.length_b   1.000
_cell.length_c   1.000
_cell.angle_alpha   90.00
_cell.angle_beta   90.00
_cell.angle_gamma   90.00
#
_symmetry.space_group_name_H-M   'P 1'
#
loop_
_entity.id
_entity.type
_entity.pdbx_description
1 polymer ?
#
loop_
_entity_poly.entity_id
_entity_poly.type
_entity_poly.pdbx_seq_one_letter_code
_entity_poly.pdbx_strand_id
1 'polypeptide(L)'
;MRVVGLDVCKNSVVACVLDAAPTSPRKVYYDYDFPRFFTDSSGIKALLALNADVAVLEPTGVNYSKFWVTKLAEYGVEIALVGHRQLNTYRVNLDLPDKDDSADALALACYYIEHHLSDRRFVRIRDPIISQIRDISLRLQHLNRVQSPIVNRIRQDLAWQFPEAAFIGLDAPLFWGWLAGERKSKKYQKLYQESVGLGLKEETENSAKAIIVLQRRERALEVSMRHLMKDLRFLKYRKVFALFGFGERTEALILSQIYPLENYFGADGKPEIKVLKGRVSGKPTKRHLSRRRFQKALGVAPTREDSGDKKKSKKAGSSLIRRALWQWVFTRIEPKRNRVKNSIGTALSEIFDREKEQSRPIQLIRSRIASRAMDWLFAELVKELVTGNN
;
A
#
# COMPACT_ATOMS: atom_id res chain seq x y z
N MET A 1 -14.03 5.54 -31.47
CA MET A 1 -13.40 5.57 -30.12
C MET A 1 -11.93 5.81 -30.34
N ARG A 2 -11.45 7.00 -29.98
CA ARG A 2 -10.05 7.39 -30.07
C ARG A 2 -9.35 7.07 -28.76
N VAL A 3 -8.34 6.22 -28.82
CA VAL A 3 -7.58 5.75 -27.66
C VAL A 3 -6.20 6.38 -27.70
N VAL A 4 -5.75 6.94 -26.58
CA VAL A 4 -4.37 7.39 -26.40
C VAL A 4 -3.64 6.52 -25.38
N GLY A 5 -2.60 5.83 -25.81
CA GLY A 5 -1.65 5.15 -24.93
C GLY A 5 -0.59 6.14 -24.46
N LEU A 6 -0.34 6.17 -23.15
CA LEU A 6 0.47 7.18 -22.48
C LEU A 6 1.56 6.52 -21.63
N ASP A 7 2.81 6.61 -22.08
CA ASP A 7 3.95 6.27 -21.22
C ASP A 7 4.41 7.49 -20.43
N VAL A 8 4.40 7.39 -19.11
CA VAL A 8 4.58 8.53 -18.20
C VAL A 8 6.03 8.61 -17.74
N CYS A 9 6.70 9.69 -18.15
CA CYS A 9 8.05 10.04 -17.71
C CYS A 9 8.01 10.98 -16.49
N LYS A 10 9.21 11.42 -16.03
CA LYS A 10 9.36 12.30 -14.86
C LYS A 10 8.65 13.67 -15.01
N ASN A 11 8.73 14.28 -16.18
CA ASN A 11 8.19 15.62 -16.48
C ASN A 11 7.49 15.69 -17.84
N SER A 12 7.19 14.54 -18.45
CA SER A 12 6.54 14.45 -19.74
C SER A 12 5.73 13.17 -19.86
N VAL A 13 4.96 13.05 -20.92
CA VAL A 13 4.31 11.82 -21.36
C VAL A 13 4.56 11.64 -22.86
N VAL A 14 4.86 10.42 -23.27
CA VAL A 14 4.90 10.03 -24.70
C VAL A 14 3.56 9.41 -25.04
N ALA A 15 2.97 9.85 -26.15
CA ALA A 15 1.63 9.46 -26.53
C ALA A 15 1.59 8.71 -27.86
N CYS A 16 0.72 7.72 -27.94
CA CYS A 16 0.35 7.04 -29.18
C CYS A 16 -1.17 7.05 -29.32
N VAL A 17 -1.67 7.64 -30.41
CA VAL A 17 -3.12 7.73 -30.69
C VAL A 17 -3.49 6.65 -31.69
N LEU A 18 -4.51 5.87 -31.35
CA LEU A 18 -5.06 4.84 -32.21
C LEU A 18 -6.59 4.97 -32.26
N ASP A 19 -7.14 4.94 -33.46
CA ASP A 19 -8.60 4.88 -33.68
C ASP A 19 -9.10 3.43 -33.87
N ALA A 20 -8.19 2.49 -34.18
CA ALA A 20 -8.47 1.06 -34.36
C ALA A 20 -7.21 0.21 -34.11
N ALA A 21 -7.41 -1.11 -33.95
CA ALA A 21 -6.30 -2.05 -33.74
C ALA A 21 -5.41 -2.11 -35.01
N PRO A 22 -4.09 -1.88 -34.89
CA PRO A 22 -3.21 -1.93 -36.04
C PRO A 22 -2.97 -3.37 -36.49
N THR A 23 -2.99 -3.61 -37.80
CA THR A 23 -2.69 -4.94 -38.38
C THR A 23 -1.24 -5.36 -38.12
N SER A 24 -0.32 -4.40 -38.02
CA SER A 24 1.09 -4.62 -37.69
C SER A 24 1.58 -3.56 -36.70
N PRO A 25 1.49 -3.82 -35.39
CA PRO A 25 2.00 -2.93 -34.35
C PRO A 25 3.47 -2.55 -34.56
N ARG A 26 4.29 -3.51 -35.00
CA ARG A 26 5.71 -3.28 -35.27
C ARG A 26 5.95 -2.25 -36.38
N LYS A 27 5.14 -2.22 -37.44
CA LYS A 27 5.25 -1.17 -38.47
C LYS A 27 4.86 0.20 -37.93
N VAL A 28 3.75 0.27 -37.17
CA VAL A 28 3.32 1.50 -36.50
C VAL A 28 4.44 2.07 -35.63
N TYR A 29 5.15 1.23 -34.89
CA TYR A 29 6.27 1.70 -34.08
C TYR A 29 7.37 2.43 -34.87
N TYR A 30 7.68 2.01 -36.11
CA TYR A 30 8.70 2.68 -36.93
C TYR A 30 8.16 3.90 -37.68
N ASP A 31 6.89 3.86 -38.08
CA ASP A 31 6.29 4.86 -38.97
C ASP A 31 5.60 6.01 -38.20
N TYR A 32 5.21 5.79 -36.94
CA TYR A 32 4.44 6.74 -36.14
C TYR A 32 5.34 7.77 -35.46
N ASP A 33 5.02 9.05 -35.60
CA ASP A 33 5.63 10.12 -34.81
C ASP A 33 4.97 10.19 -33.44
N PHE A 34 5.72 9.88 -32.38
CA PHE A 34 5.20 9.81 -31.01
C PHE A 34 5.31 11.18 -30.33
N PRO A 35 4.21 11.96 -30.24
CA PRO A 35 4.28 13.27 -29.62
C PRO A 35 4.59 13.15 -28.13
N ARG A 36 5.44 14.08 -27.67
CA ARG A 36 5.81 14.21 -26.26
C ARG A 36 5.21 15.49 -25.69
N PHE A 37 4.49 15.36 -24.58
CA PHE A 37 3.87 16.49 -23.87
C PHE A 37 4.50 16.69 -22.50
N PHE A 38 4.87 17.92 -22.17
CA PHE A 38 5.48 18.25 -20.88
C PHE A 38 4.43 18.52 -19.79
N THR A 39 4.80 18.33 -18.53
CA THR A 39 3.94 18.54 -17.36
C THR A 39 3.74 20.03 -17.06
N ASP A 40 3.18 20.76 -18.01
CA ASP A 40 2.89 22.19 -17.95
C ASP A 40 1.56 22.55 -18.66
N SER A 41 1.22 23.84 -18.66
CA SER A 41 0.01 24.38 -19.29
C SER A 41 -0.07 24.06 -20.79
N SER A 42 1.04 24.23 -21.51
CA SER A 42 1.09 23.97 -22.95
C SER A 42 0.91 22.48 -23.26
N GLY A 43 1.61 21.62 -22.53
CA GLY A 43 1.58 20.18 -22.74
C GLY A 43 0.21 19.58 -22.46
N ILE A 44 -0.48 20.00 -21.38
CA ILE A 44 -1.84 19.50 -21.13
C ILE A 44 -2.84 19.99 -22.20
N LYS A 45 -2.74 21.25 -22.65
CA LYS A 45 -3.60 21.76 -23.72
C LYS A 45 -3.37 21.01 -25.04
N ALA A 46 -2.11 20.77 -25.39
CA ALA A 46 -1.75 20.04 -26.59
C ALA A 46 -2.16 18.56 -26.53
N LEU A 47 -2.05 17.92 -25.36
CA LEU A 47 -2.54 16.56 -25.16
C LEU A 47 -4.07 16.47 -25.28
N LEU A 48 -4.80 17.43 -24.69
CA LEU A 48 -6.27 17.50 -24.81
C LEU A 48 -6.71 17.76 -26.25
N ALA A 49 -5.92 18.51 -27.04
CA ALA A 49 -6.19 18.74 -28.46
C ALA A 49 -6.15 17.47 -29.32
N LEU A 50 -5.62 16.35 -28.82
CA LEU A 50 -5.73 15.04 -29.49
C LEU A 50 -7.18 14.52 -29.50
N ASN A 51 -8.07 15.06 -28.66
CA ASN A 51 -9.48 14.68 -28.54
C ASN A 51 -9.65 13.16 -28.32
N ALA A 52 -8.89 12.60 -27.39
CA ALA A 52 -9.01 11.19 -27.05
C ALA A 52 -10.25 10.93 -26.18
N ASP A 53 -10.97 9.86 -26.48
CA ASP A 53 -12.08 9.38 -25.65
C ASP A 53 -11.55 8.66 -24.40
N VAL A 54 -10.43 7.94 -24.56
CA VAL A 54 -9.82 7.12 -23.51
C VAL A 54 -8.30 7.34 -23.46
N ALA A 55 -7.76 7.53 -22.27
CA ALA A 55 -6.34 7.53 -21.98
C ALA A 55 -5.91 6.28 -21.19
N VAL A 56 -4.91 5.58 -21.70
CA VAL A 56 -4.42 4.31 -21.17
C VAL A 56 -3.00 4.49 -20.67
N LEU A 57 -2.76 4.23 -19.38
CA LEU A 57 -1.44 4.45 -18.78
C LEU A 57 -1.07 3.38 -17.76
N GLU A 58 0.24 3.19 -17.58
CA GLU A 58 0.77 2.37 -16.50
C GLU A 58 0.77 3.17 -15.18
N PRO A 59 0.27 2.63 -14.05
CA PRO A 59 0.26 3.36 -12.77
C PRO A 59 1.64 3.43 -12.09
N THR A 60 2.72 3.37 -12.85
CA THR A 60 4.10 3.40 -12.33
C THR A 60 4.48 4.82 -11.97
N GLY A 61 5.17 4.98 -10.82
CA GLY A 61 5.50 6.30 -10.30
C GLY A 61 4.28 7.16 -10.03
N VAL A 62 3.36 6.68 -9.16
CA VAL A 62 2.05 7.31 -8.80
C VAL A 62 2.06 8.85 -8.74
N ASN A 63 3.16 9.47 -8.31
CA ASN A 63 3.27 10.93 -8.27
C ASN A 63 3.31 11.59 -9.67
N TYR A 64 3.98 10.98 -10.65
CA TYR A 64 4.11 11.52 -12.01
C TYR A 64 2.82 11.31 -12.82
N SER A 65 2.19 10.13 -12.69
CA SER A 65 0.93 9.84 -13.39
C SER A 65 -0.28 10.57 -12.79
N LYS A 66 -0.22 11.00 -11.52
CA LYS A 66 -1.33 11.72 -10.85
C LYS A 66 -1.75 12.99 -11.60
N PHE A 67 -0.79 13.78 -12.09
CA PHE A 67 -1.11 15.00 -12.83
C PHE A 67 -1.95 14.68 -14.08
N TRP A 68 -1.47 13.75 -14.91
CA TRP A 68 -2.13 13.37 -16.15
C TRP A 68 -3.50 12.75 -15.91
N VAL A 69 -3.59 11.78 -15.01
CA VAL A 69 -4.86 11.12 -14.65
C VAL A 69 -5.88 12.13 -14.15
N THR A 70 -5.50 13.04 -13.26
CA THR A 70 -6.41 14.05 -12.71
C THR A 70 -6.87 15.01 -13.79
N LYS A 71 -5.95 15.58 -14.58
CA LYS A 71 -6.30 16.57 -15.59
C LYS A 71 -7.12 15.98 -16.73
N LEU A 72 -6.79 14.79 -17.21
CA LEU A 72 -7.57 14.13 -18.26
C LEU A 72 -8.99 13.79 -17.79
N ALA A 73 -9.12 13.26 -16.56
CA ALA A 73 -10.44 12.98 -15.98
C ALA A 73 -11.29 14.24 -15.74
N GLU A 74 -10.69 15.36 -15.32
CA GLU A 74 -11.38 16.66 -15.18
C GLU A 74 -11.97 17.16 -16.51
N TYR A 75 -11.37 16.80 -17.64
CA TYR A 75 -11.82 17.14 -18.99
C TYR A 75 -12.67 16.02 -19.63
N GLY A 76 -13.10 15.03 -18.86
CA GLY A 76 -14.03 13.99 -19.32
C GLY A 76 -13.39 12.83 -20.08
N VAL A 77 -12.06 12.74 -20.15
CA VAL A 77 -11.37 11.61 -20.78
C VAL A 77 -11.43 10.39 -19.86
N GLU A 78 -11.87 9.25 -20.39
CA GLU A 78 -11.90 7.99 -19.63
C GLU A 78 -10.46 7.53 -19.32
N ILE A 79 -10.22 7.06 -18.09
CA ILE A 79 -8.90 6.60 -17.68
C ILE A 79 -8.88 5.08 -17.52
N ALA A 80 -7.98 4.42 -18.24
CA ALA A 80 -7.69 3.00 -18.11
C ALA A 80 -6.26 2.78 -17.61
N LEU A 81 -6.09 1.92 -16.61
CA LEU A 81 -4.78 1.62 -16.03
C LEU A 81 -4.34 0.21 -16.39
N VAL A 82 -3.13 0.03 -16.92
CA VAL A 82 -2.57 -1.30 -17.23
C VAL A 82 -1.46 -1.65 -16.25
N GLY A 83 -1.46 -2.87 -15.70
CA GLY A 83 -0.45 -3.27 -14.73
C GLY A 83 0.92 -3.51 -15.38
N HIS A 84 2.00 -3.17 -14.67
CA HIS A 84 3.39 -3.33 -15.13
C HIS A 84 3.69 -4.68 -15.79
N ARG A 85 3.28 -5.77 -15.13
CA ARG A 85 3.52 -7.13 -15.63
C ARG A 85 2.72 -7.40 -16.90
N GLN A 86 1.48 -6.93 -16.96
CA GLN A 86 0.61 -7.08 -18.13
C GLN A 86 1.19 -6.34 -19.32
N LEU A 87 1.58 -5.07 -19.14
CA LEU A 87 2.19 -4.26 -20.19
C LEU A 87 3.47 -4.91 -20.72
N ASN A 88 4.39 -5.30 -19.83
CA ASN A 88 5.65 -5.91 -20.26
C ASN A 88 5.44 -7.21 -21.04
N THR A 89 4.56 -8.10 -20.56
CA THR A 89 4.22 -9.33 -21.30
C THR A 89 3.56 -9.03 -22.63
N TYR A 90 2.69 -8.03 -22.68
CA TYR A 90 1.95 -7.69 -23.88
C TYR A 90 2.86 -7.04 -24.95
N ARG A 91 3.75 -6.13 -24.57
CA ARG A 91 4.74 -5.55 -25.49
C ARG A 91 5.58 -6.64 -26.19
N VAL A 92 6.03 -7.64 -25.43
CA VAL A 92 6.76 -8.79 -26.00
C VAL A 92 5.89 -9.58 -26.98
N ASN A 93 4.60 -9.76 -26.68
CA ASN A 93 3.68 -10.43 -27.60
C ASN A 93 3.44 -9.64 -28.90
N LEU A 94 3.58 -8.31 -28.88
CA LEU A 94 3.48 -7.45 -30.06
C LEU A 94 4.75 -7.44 -30.93
N ASP A 95 5.80 -8.18 -30.53
CA ASP A 95 7.10 -8.21 -31.22
C ASP A 95 7.70 -6.81 -31.42
N LEU A 96 7.45 -5.93 -30.43
CA LEU A 96 8.05 -4.60 -30.36
C LEU A 96 9.52 -4.70 -29.93
N PRO A 97 10.37 -3.72 -30.31
CA PRO A 97 11.80 -3.75 -30.01
C PRO A 97 12.10 -3.56 -28.51
N ASP A 98 13.35 -3.22 -28.19
CA ASP A 98 13.78 -2.96 -26.82
C ASP A 98 12.88 -1.97 -26.08
N LYS A 99 12.94 -2.03 -24.74
CA LYS A 99 12.13 -1.16 -23.90
C LYS A 99 12.46 0.32 -24.13
N ASP A 100 11.49 1.06 -24.64
CA ASP A 100 11.46 2.52 -24.66
C ASP A 100 10.03 3.08 -24.42
N ASP A 101 9.95 4.41 -24.28
CA ASP A 101 8.71 5.13 -23.98
C ASP A 101 7.67 4.96 -25.13
N SER A 102 8.11 4.94 -26.38
CA SER A 102 7.25 4.86 -27.58
C SER A 102 6.60 3.48 -27.71
N ALA A 103 7.38 2.42 -27.50
CA ALA A 103 6.91 1.04 -27.50
C ALA A 103 5.90 0.79 -26.37
N ASP A 104 6.15 1.33 -25.17
CA ASP A 104 5.21 1.23 -24.06
C ASP A 104 3.92 2.03 -24.35
N ALA A 105 4.01 3.24 -24.91
CA ALA A 105 2.84 4.04 -25.33
C ALA A 105 1.99 3.32 -26.38
N LEU A 106 2.60 2.75 -27.42
CA LEU A 106 1.90 1.97 -28.44
C LEU A 106 1.26 0.71 -27.84
N ALA A 107 2.00 -0.04 -27.02
CA ALA A 107 1.50 -1.25 -26.38
C ALA A 107 0.29 -0.96 -25.48
N LEU A 108 0.28 0.17 -24.76
CA LEU A 108 -0.85 0.61 -23.94
C LEU A 108 -2.11 0.86 -24.78
N ALA A 109 -1.97 1.59 -25.89
CA ALA A 109 -3.09 1.87 -26.79
C ALA A 109 -3.68 0.58 -27.38
N CYS A 110 -2.83 -0.30 -27.92
CA CYS A 110 -3.23 -1.61 -28.44
C CYS A 110 -3.92 -2.47 -27.36
N TYR A 111 -3.37 -2.49 -26.14
CA TYR A 111 -3.91 -3.29 -25.03
C TYR A 111 -5.35 -2.93 -24.72
N TYR A 112 -5.68 -1.64 -24.71
CA TYR A 112 -7.04 -1.20 -24.43
C TYR A 112 -7.99 -1.61 -25.55
N ILE A 113 -7.64 -1.37 -26.81
CA ILE A 113 -8.49 -1.71 -27.96
C ILE A 113 -8.85 -3.21 -27.92
N GLU A 114 -7.91 -4.09 -27.63
CA GLU A 114 -8.15 -5.54 -27.57
C GLU A 114 -8.88 -6.03 -26.32
N HIS A 115 -8.84 -5.27 -25.21
CA HIS A 115 -9.27 -5.79 -23.90
C HIS A 115 -10.28 -4.95 -23.15
N HIS A 116 -10.73 -3.80 -23.68
CA HIS A 116 -11.66 -2.87 -23.03
C HIS A 116 -12.96 -3.53 -22.55
N LEU A 117 -13.43 -4.59 -23.21
CA LEU A 117 -14.61 -5.37 -22.78
C LEU A 117 -14.39 -6.22 -21.52
N SER A 118 -13.19 -6.22 -20.94
CA SER A 118 -12.82 -7.07 -19.80
C SER A 118 -12.14 -6.29 -18.68
N ASP A 119 -12.94 -5.69 -17.79
CA ASP A 119 -12.48 -4.90 -16.62
C ASP A 119 -11.39 -5.57 -15.78
N ARG A 120 -11.39 -6.91 -15.72
CA ARG A 120 -10.41 -7.69 -14.94
C ARG A 120 -8.99 -7.60 -15.49
N ARG A 121 -8.80 -7.13 -16.73
CA ARG A 121 -7.49 -6.92 -17.37
C ARG A 121 -6.84 -5.63 -16.90
N PHE A 122 -7.62 -4.66 -16.45
CA PHE A 122 -7.15 -3.34 -16.03
C PHE A 122 -6.96 -3.26 -14.51
N VAL A 123 -6.05 -2.38 -14.11
CA VAL A 123 -5.88 -1.98 -12.71
C VAL A 123 -7.03 -1.05 -12.34
N ARG A 124 -7.71 -1.37 -11.25
CA ARG A 124 -8.83 -0.56 -10.79
C ARG A 124 -8.36 0.79 -10.27
N ILE A 125 -9.06 1.84 -10.68
CA ILE A 125 -8.96 3.16 -10.08
C ILE A 125 -9.56 3.09 -8.68
N ARG A 126 -8.84 3.62 -7.70
CA ARG A 126 -9.29 3.63 -6.31
C ARG A 126 -10.26 4.76 -6.08
N ASP A 127 -11.20 4.54 -5.16
CA ASP A 127 -12.02 5.61 -4.59
C ASP A 127 -11.12 6.79 -4.12
N PRO A 128 -11.51 8.05 -4.40
CA PRO A 128 -10.67 9.22 -4.08
C PRO A 128 -10.28 9.32 -2.60
N ILE A 129 -11.19 9.00 -1.68
CA ILE A 129 -10.94 9.07 -0.24
C ILE A 129 -9.99 7.94 0.17
N ILE A 130 -10.18 6.75 -0.39
CA ILE A 130 -9.24 5.64 -0.20
C ILE A 130 -7.84 5.96 -0.74
N SER A 131 -7.76 6.64 -1.88
CA SER A 131 -6.49 7.11 -2.45
C SER A 131 -5.78 8.07 -1.49
N GLN A 132 -6.50 9.03 -0.89
CA GLN A 132 -5.97 9.95 0.11
C GLN A 132 -5.51 9.23 1.39
N ILE A 133 -6.31 8.28 1.91
CA ILE A 133 -5.92 7.47 3.09
C ILE A 133 -4.63 6.70 2.81
N ARG A 134 -4.50 6.14 1.59
CA ARG A 134 -3.28 5.44 1.16
C ARG A 134 -2.08 6.38 1.08
N ASP A 135 -2.24 7.55 0.47
CA ASP A 135 -1.17 8.57 0.36
C ASP A 135 -0.68 8.99 1.75
N ILE A 136 -1.59 9.22 2.69
CA ILE A 136 -1.23 9.54 4.08
C ILE A 136 -0.48 8.37 4.73
N SER A 137 -0.95 7.14 4.57
CA SER A 137 -0.28 5.94 5.12
C SER A 137 1.15 5.78 4.59
N LEU A 138 1.37 6.02 3.30
CA LEU A 138 2.69 6.00 2.66
C LEU A 138 3.59 7.13 3.18
N ARG A 139 3.05 8.34 3.35
CA ARG A 139 3.77 9.50 3.91
C ARG A 139 4.17 9.27 5.36
N LEU A 140 3.28 8.77 6.21
CA LEU A 140 3.59 8.41 7.60
C LEU A 140 4.74 7.39 7.67
N GLN A 141 4.73 6.40 6.78
CA GLN A 141 5.84 5.46 6.70
C GLN A 141 7.15 6.13 6.28
N HIS A 142 7.11 7.02 5.29
CA HIS A 142 8.29 7.76 4.86
C HIS A 142 8.87 8.60 6.01
N LEU A 143 8.02 9.33 6.76
CA LEU A 143 8.45 10.08 7.94
C LEU A 143 9.15 9.17 8.97
N ASN A 144 8.61 7.99 9.25
CA ASN A 144 9.25 7.03 10.17
C ASN A 144 10.65 6.59 9.68
N ARG A 145 10.82 6.41 8.36
CA ARG A 145 12.11 6.07 7.76
C ARG A 145 13.10 7.22 7.85
N VAL A 146 12.66 8.47 7.69
CA VAL A 146 13.50 9.68 7.82
C VAL A 146 13.90 9.95 9.27
N GLN A 147 12.99 9.75 10.23
CA GLN A 147 13.27 9.96 11.65
C GLN A 147 14.35 9.01 12.19
N SER A 148 14.36 7.74 11.73
CA SER A 148 15.24 6.69 12.24
C SER A 148 16.75 7.03 12.17
N PRO A 149 17.33 7.44 11.03
CA PRO A 149 18.75 7.82 10.95
C PRO A 149 19.08 9.04 11.81
N ILE A 150 18.19 10.04 11.89
CA ILE A 150 18.40 11.23 12.72
C ILE A 150 18.42 10.84 14.21
N VAL A 151 17.46 10.03 14.67
CA VAL A 151 17.43 9.52 16.06
C VAL A 151 18.68 8.71 16.36
N ASN A 152 19.11 7.84 15.45
CA ASN A 152 20.31 7.02 15.65
C ASN A 152 21.57 7.89 15.74
N ARG A 153 21.67 8.94 14.92
CA ARG A 153 22.79 9.88 14.98
C ARG A 153 22.80 10.64 16.30
N ILE A 154 21.65 11.19 16.73
CA ILE A 154 21.53 11.84 18.04
C ILE A 154 21.94 10.89 19.17
N ARG A 155 21.56 9.62 19.13
CA ARG A 155 21.98 8.63 20.15
C ARG A 155 23.49 8.44 20.19
N GLN A 156 24.17 8.44 19.04
CA GLN A 156 25.63 8.35 18.97
C GLN A 156 26.29 9.61 19.57
N ASP A 157 25.73 10.78 19.29
CA ASP A 157 26.22 12.05 19.83
C ASP A 157 25.97 12.13 21.35
N LEU A 158 24.79 11.72 21.81
CA LEU A 158 24.46 11.65 23.24
C LEU A 158 25.34 10.65 24.00
N ALA A 159 25.86 9.60 23.37
CA ALA A 159 26.68 8.59 24.05
C ALA A 159 27.93 9.17 24.73
N TRP A 160 28.42 10.32 24.28
CA TRP A 160 29.52 11.05 24.91
C TRP A 160 29.12 12.45 25.43
N GLN A 161 28.08 13.08 24.86
CA GLN A 161 27.61 14.40 25.31
C GLN A 161 26.74 14.34 26.56
N PHE A 162 25.89 13.31 26.67
CA PHE A 162 24.93 13.11 27.74
C PHE A 162 24.56 11.60 27.85
N PRO A 163 25.52 10.75 28.29
CA PRO A 163 25.44 9.29 28.19
C PRO A 163 24.22 8.70 28.91
N GLU A 164 23.81 9.32 30.02
CA GLU A 164 22.65 8.90 30.81
C GLU A 164 21.36 8.97 29.98
N ALA A 165 21.26 9.83 28.97
CA ALA A 165 20.10 9.93 28.09
C ALA A 165 20.22 9.16 26.77
N ALA A 166 21.40 8.64 26.41
CA ALA A 166 21.66 8.06 25.08
C ALA A 166 20.78 6.83 24.76
N PHE A 167 20.43 6.04 25.79
CA PHE A 167 19.71 4.77 25.62
C PHE A 167 18.42 4.64 26.43
N ILE A 168 17.98 5.71 27.11
CA ILE A 168 16.71 5.65 27.85
C ILE A 168 15.55 5.47 26.84
N GLY A 169 14.62 4.58 27.19
CA GLY A 169 13.31 4.47 26.54
C GLY A 169 12.47 5.70 26.89
N LEU A 170 12.81 6.84 26.29
CA LEU A 170 12.27 8.13 26.69
C LEU A 170 10.83 8.30 26.23
N ASP A 171 10.08 9.03 27.05
CA ASP A 171 8.82 9.64 26.69
C ASP A 171 9.09 10.66 25.57
N ALA A 172 9.10 10.14 24.34
CA ALA A 172 9.79 10.73 23.19
C ALA A 172 9.49 12.23 23.00
N PRO A 173 8.23 12.70 23.05
CA PRO A 173 7.93 14.10 22.74
C PRO A 173 8.51 15.11 23.75
N LEU A 174 8.53 14.77 25.05
CA LEU A 174 9.05 15.69 26.07
C LEU A 174 10.57 15.78 25.99
N PHE A 175 11.24 14.64 25.80
CA PHE A 175 12.70 14.61 25.66
C PHE A 175 13.16 15.40 24.44
N TRP A 176 12.58 15.14 23.25
CA TRP A 176 12.95 15.87 22.04
C TRP A 176 12.71 17.36 22.19
N GLY A 177 11.56 17.75 22.76
CA GLY A 177 11.24 19.14 23.05
C GLY A 177 12.24 19.83 23.98
N TRP A 178 12.71 19.13 25.01
CA TRP A 178 13.74 19.66 25.90
C TRP A 178 15.10 19.75 25.23
N LEU A 179 15.51 18.70 24.53
CA LEU A 179 16.81 18.65 23.83
C LEU A 179 16.91 19.70 22.72
N ALA A 180 15.79 20.07 22.11
CA ALA A 180 15.71 21.12 21.09
C ALA A 180 15.58 22.54 21.66
N GLY A 181 15.54 22.70 22.99
CA GLY A 181 15.33 23.99 23.65
C GLY A 181 13.88 24.53 23.60
N GLU A 182 12.93 23.81 23.00
CA GLU A 182 11.53 24.25 22.88
C GLU A 182 10.71 24.05 24.17
N ARG A 183 11.13 23.15 25.07
CA ARG A 183 10.40 22.79 26.29
C ARG A 183 11.30 22.78 27.52
N LYS A 184 10.76 23.23 28.64
CA LYS A 184 11.42 23.09 29.94
C LYS A 184 11.10 21.72 30.54
N SER A 185 12.10 21.05 31.12
CA SER A 185 11.93 19.81 31.87
C SER A 185 12.87 19.81 33.07
N LYS A 186 12.34 19.96 34.28
CA LYS A 186 13.14 19.89 35.52
C LYS A 186 13.87 18.55 35.64
N LYS A 187 13.21 17.47 35.22
CA LYS A 187 13.77 16.11 35.20
C LYS A 187 15.02 16.03 34.34
N TYR A 188 14.94 16.43 33.07
CA TYR A 188 16.08 16.34 32.15
C TYR A 188 17.14 17.39 32.45
N GLN A 189 16.74 18.57 32.94
CA GLN A 189 17.69 19.59 33.39
C GLN A 189 18.54 19.09 34.55
N LYS A 190 17.93 18.52 35.59
CA LYS A 190 18.64 17.95 36.73
C LYS A 190 19.55 16.80 36.29
N LEU A 191 19.01 15.87 35.49
CA LEU A 191 19.78 14.74 34.98
C LEU A 191 21.00 15.18 34.16
N TYR A 192 20.87 16.25 33.39
CA TYR A 192 21.97 16.81 32.60
C TYR A 192 23.00 17.55 33.47
N GLN A 193 22.57 18.26 34.51
CA GLN A 193 23.48 18.92 35.47
C GLN A 193 24.33 17.93 36.26
N GLU A 194 23.79 16.74 36.54
CA GLU A 194 24.47 15.64 37.24
C GLU A 194 25.22 14.72 36.27
N SER A 195 25.20 15.00 34.96
CA SER A 195 25.77 14.14 33.92
C SER A 195 27.31 14.17 33.94
N VAL A 196 27.92 13.02 33.66
CA VAL A 196 29.37 12.91 33.40
C VAL A 196 29.74 13.21 31.93
N GLY A 197 28.76 13.58 31.10
CA GLY A 197 28.95 13.84 29.68
C GLY A 197 29.79 15.08 29.38
N LEU A 198 30.35 15.13 28.17
CA LEU A 198 31.22 16.25 27.72
C LEU A 198 30.44 17.52 27.30
N GLY A 199 29.12 17.53 27.53
CA GLY A 199 28.23 18.63 27.22
C GLY A 199 27.61 18.56 25.82
N LEU A 200 26.36 19.01 25.73
CA LEU A 200 25.59 19.07 24.49
C LEU A 200 26.20 20.04 23.48
N LYS A 201 26.14 19.66 22.19
CA LYS A 201 26.56 20.49 21.06
C LYS A 201 25.35 21.00 20.27
N GLU A 202 25.55 22.09 19.54
CA GLU A 202 24.52 22.72 18.71
C GLU A 202 23.92 21.75 17.67
N GLU A 203 24.75 20.89 17.06
CA GLU A 203 24.29 19.90 16.08
C GLU A 203 23.27 18.90 16.67
N THR A 204 23.43 18.52 17.93
CA THR A 204 22.50 17.63 18.65
C THR A 204 21.15 18.32 18.86
N GLU A 205 21.18 19.61 19.22
CA GLU A 205 19.99 20.45 19.38
C GLU A 205 19.28 20.65 18.03
N ASN A 206 20.01 20.97 16.96
CA ASN A 206 19.47 21.15 15.61
C ASN A 206 18.83 19.87 15.07
N SER A 207 19.46 18.72 15.32
CA SER A 207 18.89 17.41 14.98
C SER A 207 17.61 17.12 15.77
N ALA A 208 17.55 17.50 17.05
CA ALA A 208 16.33 17.38 17.85
C ALA A 208 15.20 18.29 17.33
N LYS A 209 15.49 19.52 16.92
CA LYS A 209 14.53 20.42 16.24
C LYS A 209 13.96 19.77 14.99
N ALA A 210 14.80 19.13 14.17
CA ALA A 210 14.35 18.40 12.98
C ALA A 210 13.38 17.26 13.33
N ILE A 211 13.67 16.48 14.38
CA ILE A 211 12.75 15.43 14.88
C ILE A 211 11.38 16.01 15.28
N ILE A 212 11.36 17.12 15.99
CA ILE A 212 10.11 17.77 16.41
C ILE A 212 9.27 18.17 15.19
N VAL A 213 9.89 18.78 14.18
CA VAL A 213 9.20 19.16 12.94
C VAL A 213 8.58 17.91 12.26
N LEU A 214 9.33 16.81 12.19
CA LEU A 214 8.82 15.55 11.63
C LEU A 214 7.65 14.99 12.44
N GLN A 215 7.70 15.04 13.77
CA GLN A 215 6.61 14.59 14.65
C GLN A 215 5.36 15.47 14.53
N ARG A 216 5.51 16.79 14.37
CA ARG A 216 4.38 17.69 14.09
C ARG A 216 3.71 17.35 12.76
N ARG A 217 4.50 17.08 11.72
CA ARG A 217 4.00 16.63 10.41
C ARG A 217 3.28 15.29 10.50
N GLU A 218 3.83 14.35 11.25
CA GLU A 218 3.22 13.04 11.52
C GLU A 218 1.85 13.22 12.19
N ARG A 219 1.77 14.06 13.22
CA ARG A 219 0.52 14.35 13.93
C ARG A 219 -0.52 15.00 13.02
N ALA A 220 -0.13 15.96 12.18
CA ALA A 220 -1.03 16.60 11.22
C ALA A 220 -1.63 15.57 10.24
N LEU A 221 -0.79 14.69 9.70
CA LEU A 221 -1.22 13.60 8.82
C LEU A 221 -2.19 12.64 9.53
N GLU A 222 -1.94 12.28 10.79
CA GLU A 222 -2.85 11.43 11.57
C GLU A 222 -4.20 12.10 11.84
N VAL A 223 -4.24 13.41 12.07
CA VAL A 223 -5.48 14.18 12.21
C VAL A 223 -6.28 14.11 10.90
N SER A 224 -5.64 14.37 9.76
CA SER A 224 -6.29 14.27 8.44
C SER A 224 -6.80 12.84 8.16
N MET A 225 -5.99 11.82 8.45
CA MET A 225 -6.39 10.42 8.29
C MET A 225 -7.62 10.08 9.13
N ARG A 226 -7.63 10.49 10.41
CA ARG A 226 -8.79 10.30 11.30
C ARG A 226 -10.04 10.97 10.77
N HIS A 227 -9.92 12.15 10.16
CA HIS A 227 -11.05 12.83 9.53
C HIS A 227 -11.60 12.02 8.34
N LEU A 228 -10.74 11.57 7.41
CA LEU A 228 -11.15 10.75 6.26
C LEU A 228 -11.80 9.42 6.69
N MET A 229 -11.29 8.80 7.77
CA MET A 229 -11.82 7.55 8.33
C MET A 229 -13.22 7.70 8.98
N LYS A 230 -13.78 8.92 9.07
CA LYS A 230 -15.16 9.16 9.54
C LYS A 230 -16.22 9.06 8.43
N ASP A 231 -15.82 8.87 7.18
CA ASP A 231 -16.77 8.64 6.08
C ASP A 231 -17.73 7.49 6.43
N LEU A 232 -19.04 7.73 6.26
CA LEU A 232 -20.11 6.81 6.64
C LEU A 232 -19.97 5.44 5.94
N ARG A 233 -19.42 5.41 4.73
CA ARG A 233 -19.18 4.18 3.96
C ARG A 233 -18.20 3.23 4.64
N PHE A 234 -17.39 3.73 5.58
CA PHE A 234 -16.39 2.93 6.30
C PHE A 234 -16.88 2.42 7.66
N LEU A 235 -18.05 2.84 8.14
CA LEU A 235 -18.55 2.48 9.49
C LEU A 235 -18.60 0.96 9.72
N LYS A 236 -19.19 0.22 8.76
CA LYS A 236 -19.28 -1.24 8.82
C LYS A 236 -17.89 -1.91 8.86
N TYR A 237 -16.94 -1.41 8.06
CA TYR A 237 -15.56 -1.91 8.09
C TYR A 237 -14.89 -1.66 9.45
N ARG A 238 -15.02 -0.44 9.99
CA ARG A 238 -14.40 -0.05 11.26
C ARG A 238 -15.00 -0.78 12.46
N LYS A 239 -16.31 -1.06 12.44
CA LYS A 239 -16.97 -1.92 13.43
C LYS A 239 -16.32 -3.31 13.47
N VAL A 240 -16.08 -3.91 12.31
CA VAL A 240 -15.37 -5.21 12.24
C VAL A 240 -13.92 -5.07 12.67
N PHE A 241 -13.19 -4.03 12.26
CA PHE A 241 -11.80 -3.82 12.66
C PHE A 241 -11.60 -3.69 14.18
N ALA A 242 -12.56 -3.07 14.87
CA ALA A 242 -12.57 -2.98 16.33
C ALA A 242 -12.56 -4.37 16.99
N LEU A 243 -13.18 -5.38 16.38
CA LEU A 243 -13.16 -6.76 16.89
C LEU A 243 -11.74 -7.35 16.91
N PHE A 244 -10.87 -6.91 16.00
CA PHE A 244 -9.47 -7.33 15.96
C PHE A 244 -8.55 -6.42 16.78
N GLY A 245 -9.06 -5.30 17.28
CA GLY A 245 -8.29 -4.30 18.02
C GLY A 245 -7.15 -3.69 17.19
N PHE A 246 -7.40 -3.44 15.90
CA PHE A 246 -6.45 -2.72 15.07
C PHE A 246 -6.32 -1.27 15.55
N GLY A 247 -5.09 -0.74 15.57
CA GLY A 247 -4.87 0.70 15.78
C GLY A 247 -5.19 1.49 14.51
N GLU A 248 -5.43 2.79 14.64
CA GLU A 248 -5.91 3.65 13.55
C GLU A 248 -5.07 3.57 12.26
N ARG A 249 -3.73 3.55 12.38
CA ARG A 249 -2.84 3.40 11.21
C ARG A 249 -2.99 2.05 10.52
N THR A 250 -3.22 0.98 11.29
CA THR A 250 -3.44 -0.36 10.75
C THR A 250 -4.81 -0.45 10.09
N GLU A 251 -5.86 0.12 10.71
CA GLU A 251 -7.19 0.21 10.11
C GLU A 251 -7.15 0.93 8.76
N ALA A 252 -6.57 2.12 8.72
CA ALA A 252 -6.44 2.93 7.51
C ALA A 252 -5.67 2.18 6.41
N LEU A 253 -4.56 1.53 6.76
CA LEU A 253 -3.75 0.79 5.79
C LEU A 253 -4.51 -0.43 5.23
N ILE A 254 -5.19 -1.20 6.09
CA ILE A 254 -6.01 -2.35 5.66
C ILE A 254 -7.15 -1.87 4.77
N LEU A 255 -7.92 -0.87 5.23
CA LEU A 255 -9.03 -0.29 4.48
C LEU A 255 -8.59 0.16 3.08
N SER A 256 -7.47 0.87 3.00
CA SER A 256 -6.93 1.39 1.74
C SER A 256 -6.58 0.32 0.70
N GLN A 257 -6.47 -0.94 1.15
CA GLN A 257 -6.15 -2.08 0.32
C GLN A 257 -7.38 -2.91 -0.06
N ILE A 258 -8.41 -2.94 0.79
CA ILE A 258 -9.53 -3.86 0.65
C ILE A 258 -10.84 -3.22 0.23
N TYR A 259 -10.95 -1.90 0.28
CA TYR A 259 -12.18 -1.20 -0.09
C TYR A 259 -12.28 -1.00 -1.62
N PRO A 260 -13.49 -1.12 -2.20
CA PRO A 260 -14.66 -1.85 -1.68
C PRO A 260 -14.41 -3.36 -1.60
N LEU A 261 -15.01 -4.08 -0.65
CA LEU A 261 -14.86 -5.53 -0.46
C LEU A 261 -15.43 -6.32 -1.63
N GLU A 262 -16.47 -5.77 -2.27
CA GLU A 262 -17.14 -6.27 -3.46
C GLU A 262 -16.14 -6.52 -4.60
N ASN A 263 -15.00 -5.82 -4.57
CA ASN A 263 -13.90 -6.06 -5.48
C ASN A 263 -13.40 -7.51 -5.52
N TYR A 264 -13.59 -8.25 -4.44
CA TYR A 264 -13.15 -9.63 -4.32
C TYR A 264 -14.23 -10.64 -4.72
N PHE A 265 -15.49 -10.23 -4.90
CA PHE A 265 -16.65 -11.10 -5.13
C PHE A 265 -16.77 -11.59 -6.58
N GLY A 266 -17.72 -12.51 -6.80
CA GLY A 266 -18.13 -12.96 -8.12
C GLY A 266 -19.04 -11.95 -8.81
N ALA A 267 -19.50 -12.28 -10.03
CA ALA A 267 -20.46 -11.46 -10.76
C ALA A 267 -21.83 -11.38 -10.07
N ASP A 268 -22.13 -12.35 -9.20
CA ASP A 268 -23.34 -12.44 -8.38
C ASP A 268 -23.29 -11.56 -7.12
N GLY A 269 -22.22 -10.77 -6.93
CA GLY A 269 -22.04 -9.94 -5.74
C GLY A 269 -21.75 -10.74 -4.46
N LYS A 270 -21.47 -12.05 -4.57
CA LYS A 270 -21.21 -12.93 -3.41
C LYS A 270 -19.78 -13.49 -3.44
N PRO A 271 -19.27 -14.01 -2.30
CA PRO A 271 -17.98 -14.68 -2.28
C PRO A 271 -17.91 -15.87 -3.24
N GLU A 272 -16.99 -15.81 -4.20
CA GLU A 272 -16.79 -16.84 -5.23
C GLU A 272 -16.15 -18.09 -4.63
N ILE A 273 -16.89 -19.21 -4.66
CA ILE A 273 -16.43 -20.53 -4.25
C ILE A 273 -16.58 -21.48 -5.44
N LYS A 274 -15.48 -22.09 -5.89
CA LYS A 274 -15.51 -23.12 -6.95
C LYS A 274 -15.19 -24.49 -6.39
N VAL A 275 -16.03 -25.48 -6.69
CA VAL A 275 -15.74 -26.88 -6.40
C VAL A 275 -15.00 -27.43 -7.62
N LEU A 276 -13.72 -27.77 -7.45
CA LEU A 276 -12.90 -28.35 -8.52
C LEU A 276 -12.30 -29.67 -8.03
N LYS A 277 -12.15 -30.65 -8.92
CA LYS A 277 -11.41 -31.87 -8.61
C LYS A 277 -9.95 -31.52 -8.28
N GLY A 278 -9.44 -32.09 -7.18
CA GLY A 278 -8.04 -31.98 -6.81
C GLY A 278 -7.18 -32.62 -7.88
N ARG A 279 -6.17 -31.91 -8.39
CA ARG A 279 -5.28 -32.43 -9.46
C ARG A 279 -4.53 -33.70 -9.06
N VAL A 280 -4.28 -33.88 -7.76
CA VAL A 280 -3.55 -35.03 -7.22
C VAL A 280 -4.49 -36.04 -6.56
N SER A 281 -5.41 -35.57 -5.70
CA SER A 281 -6.29 -36.45 -4.94
C SER A 281 -7.54 -36.91 -5.70
N GLY A 282 -7.87 -36.30 -6.85
CA GLY A 282 -9.11 -36.54 -7.60
C GLY A 282 -10.39 -36.04 -6.91
N LYS A 283 -10.35 -35.83 -5.58
CA LYS A 283 -11.51 -35.46 -4.74
C LYS A 283 -11.96 -34.01 -4.98
N PRO A 284 -13.28 -33.75 -4.99
CA PRO A 284 -13.80 -32.40 -5.09
C PRO A 284 -13.32 -31.55 -3.90
N THR A 285 -12.67 -30.43 -4.19
CA THR A 285 -12.14 -29.50 -3.18
C THR A 285 -12.77 -28.13 -3.39
N LYS A 286 -13.32 -27.55 -2.32
CA LYS A 286 -13.82 -26.16 -2.32
C LYS A 286 -12.65 -25.18 -2.40
N ARG A 287 -12.64 -24.34 -3.43
CA ARG A 287 -11.69 -23.24 -3.60
C ARG A 287 -12.38 -21.92 -3.35
N HIS A 288 -12.10 -21.31 -2.21
CA HIS A 288 -12.60 -19.98 -1.84
C HIS A 288 -11.78 -18.89 -2.54
N LEU A 289 -12.18 -18.51 -3.75
CA LEU A 289 -11.41 -17.60 -4.61
C LEU A 289 -11.41 -16.17 -4.08
N SER A 290 -12.56 -15.65 -3.65
CA SER A 290 -12.67 -14.30 -3.06
C SER A 290 -11.78 -14.14 -1.84
N ARG A 291 -11.89 -15.06 -0.87
CA ARG A 291 -11.02 -15.09 0.31
C ARG A 291 -9.54 -15.12 -0.08
N ARG A 292 -9.17 -15.95 -1.04
CA ARG A 292 -7.78 -16.06 -1.47
C ARG A 292 -7.27 -14.77 -2.12
N ARG A 293 -8.09 -14.09 -2.93
CA ARG A 293 -7.75 -12.78 -3.52
C ARG A 293 -7.57 -11.73 -2.41
N PHE A 294 -8.48 -11.68 -1.44
CA PHE A 294 -8.40 -10.81 -0.26
C PHE A 294 -7.10 -11.02 0.54
N GLN A 295 -6.80 -12.27 0.90
CA GLN A 295 -5.57 -12.60 1.62
C GLN A 295 -4.29 -12.31 0.82
N LYS A 296 -4.33 -12.45 -0.52
CA LYS A 296 -3.22 -12.06 -1.39
C LYS A 296 -3.01 -10.55 -1.40
N ALA A 297 -4.07 -9.75 -1.43
CA ALA A 297 -3.99 -8.29 -1.37
C ALA A 297 -3.34 -7.80 -0.07
N LEU A 298 -3.70 -8.42 1.05
CA LEU A 298 -3.12 -8.17 2.38
C LEU A 298 -1.74 -8.83 2.59
N GLY A 299 -1.30 -9.63 1.63
CA GLY A 299 0.02 -10.25 1.60
C GLY A 299 0.25 -11.40 2.58
N VAL A 300 -0.83 -12.03 3.05
CA VAL A 300 -0.77 -13.19 3.94
C VAL A 300 -0.97 -14.52 3.23
N ALA A 301 -1.33 -14.52 1.94
CA ALA A 301 -1.41 -15.71 1.11
C ALA A 301 -0.18 -15.85 0.18
N PRO A 302 0.42 -17.06 0.07
CA PRO A 302 1.53 -17.30 -0.83
C PRO A 302 1.08 -17.39 -2.30
N THR A 303 1.98 -17.00 -3.20
CA THR A 303 1.91 -17.34 -4.62
C THR A 303 2.87 -18.50 -4.89
N ARG A 304 2.43 -19.46 -5.71
CA ARG A 304 3.24 -20.61 -6.12
C ARG A 304 3.80 -20.35 -7.51
N GLU A 305 5.06 -20.69 -7.68
CA GLU A 305 5.77 -20.75 -8.95
C GLU A 305 6.28 -22.18 -9.06
N ASP A 306 5.57 -22.99 -9.84
CA ASP A 306 5.91 -24.38 -10.10
C ASP A 306 6.42 -24.46 -11.55
N SER A 307 7.65 -24.94 -11.77
CA SER A 307 8.27 -25.09 -13.09
C SER A 307 9.08 -26.39 -13.12
N GLY A 308 8.62 -27.38 -13.89
CA GLY A 308 9.15 -28.75 -13.81
C GLY A 308 9.13 -29.24 -12.35
N ASP A 309 10.27 -29.70 -11.86
CA ASP A 309 10.42 -30.18 -10.47
C ASP A 309 10.59 -29.07 -9.43
N LYS A 310 10.84 -27.83 -9.85
CA LYS A 310 11.06 -26.71 -8.93
C LYS A 310 9.72 -26.15 -8.45
N LYS A 311 9.42 -26.37 -7.17
CA LYS A 311 8.27 -25.78 -6.46
C LYS A 311 8.75 -24.64 -5.57
N LYS A 312 8.48 -23.39 -5.97
CA LYS A 312 8.80 -22.20 -5.17
C LYS A 312 7.52 -21.54 -4.67
N SER A 313 7.58 -21.03 -3.44
CA SER A 313 6.52 -20.17 -2.92
C SER A 313 7.10 -18.80 -2.59
N LYS A 314 6.40 -17.75 -3.02
CA LYS A 314 6.76 -16.36 -2.75
C LYS A 314 5.65 -15.66 -1.98
N LYS A 315 6.04 -14.75 -1.09
CA LYS A 315 5.11 -13.84 -0.42
C LYS A 315 4.54 -12.88 -1.47
N ALA A 316 3.22 -12.77 -1.54
CA ALA A 316 2.54 -11.81 -2.41
C ALA A 316 2.07 -10.58 -1.62
N GLY A 317 1.55 -9.56 -2.31
CA GLY A 317 0.89 -8.40 -1.70
C GLY A 317 1.83 -7.38 -1.03
N SER A 318 1.23 -6.42 -0.33
CA SER A 318 1.93 -5.26 0.24
C SER A 318 2.87 -5.64 1.40
N SER A 319 4.15 -5.30 1.28
CA SER A 319 5.11 -5.42 2.39
C SER A 319 4.74 -4.55 3.59
N LEU A 320 4.06 -3.44 3.35
CA LEU A 320 3.62 -2.50 4.37
C LEU A 320 2.58 -3.12 5.28
N ILE A 321 1.59 -3.78 4.67
CA ILE A 321 0.52 -4.45 5.41
C ILE A 321 1.09 -5.62 6.20
N ARG A 322 1.98 -6.42 5.61
CA ARG A 322 2.64 -7.51 6.34
C ARG A 322 3.35 -6.99 7.60
N ARG A 323 4.06 -5.86 7.49
CA ARG A 323 4.73 -5.24 8.64
C ARG A 323 3.74 -4.70 9.67
N ALA A 324 2.67 -4.04 9.23
CA ALA A 324 1.62 -3.54 10.13
C ALA A 324 0.91 -4.68 10.87
N LEU A 325 0.58 -5.78 10.18
CA LEU A 325 0.01 -6.98 10.80
C LEU A 325 0.99 -7.62 11.78
N TRP A 326 2.28 -7.64 11.47
CA TRP A 326 3.30 -8.15 12.39
C TRP A 326 3.38 -7.31 13.66
N GLN A 327 3.39 -5.98 13.52
CA GLN A 327 3.36 -5.05 14.65
C GLN A 327 2.07 -5.19 15.47
N TRP A 328 0.93 -5.39 14.80
CA TRP A 328 -0.34 -5.67 15.48
C TRP A 328 -0.27 -6.95 16.31
N VAL A 329 0.22 -8.08 15.76
CA VAL A 329 0.38 -9.32 16.54
C VAL A 329 1.30 -9.06 17.75
N PHE A 330 2.45 -8.42 17.52
CA PHE A 330 3.44 -8.12 18.54
C PHE A 330 2.92 -7.22 19.67
N THR A 331 1.94 -6.35 19.39
CA THR A 331 1.45 -5.35 20.35
C THR A 331 0.09 -5.68 20.96
N ARG A 332 -0.77 -6.43 20.26
CA ARG A 332 -2.17 -6.68 20.63
C ARG A 332 -2.52 -8.14 20.90
N ILE A 333 -1.71 -9.11 20.44
CA ILE A 333 -1.99 -10.54 20.64
C ILE A 333 -0.97 -11.18 21.56
N GLU A 334 0.31 -11.01 21.25
CA GLU A 334 1.43 -11.60 22.00
C GLU A 334 1.48 -11.12 23.46
N PRO A 335 1.34 -9.82 23.79
CA PRO A 335 1.37 -9.37 25.17
C PRO A 335 0.03 -9.62 25.85
N LYS A 336 -0.01 -10.50 26.86
CA LYS A 336 -1.24 -10.88 27.61
C LYS A 336 -2.07 -9.67 28.06
N ARG A 337 -1.41 -8.64 28.62
CA ARG A 337 -2.06 -7.41 29.11
C ARG A 337 -2.79 -6.57 28.04
N ASN A 338 -2.41 -6.71 26.78
CA ASN A 338 -2.94 -5.90 25.68
C ASN A 338 -3.97 -6.66 24.82
N ARG A 339 -4.30 -7.90 25.18
CA ARG A 339 -5.21 -8.74 24.41
C ARG A 339 -6.60 -8.12 24.30
N VAL A 340 -7.19 -8.23 23.12
CA VAL A 340 -8.55 -7.78 22.87
C VAL A 340 -9.52 -8.69 23.62
N LYS A 341 -10.41 -8.11 24.44
CA LYS A 341 -11.34 -8.84 25.31
C LYS A 341 -12.65 -9.16 24.58
N ASN A 342 -12.57 -9.96 23.53
CA ASN A 342 -13.74 -10.48 22.79
C ASN A 342 -13.43 -11.87 22.24
N SER A 343 -14.42 -12.53 21.63
CA SER A 343 -14.29 -13.91 21.13
C SER A 343 -13.12 -14.10 20.14
N ILE A 344 -12.94 -13.16 19.22
CA ILE A 344 -11.84 -13.20 18.23
C ILE A 344 -10.47 -13.05 18.90
N GLY A 345 -10.35 -12.05 19.79
CA GLY A 345 -9.12 -11.78 20.53
C GLY A 345 -8.71 -12.94 21.42
N THR A 346 -9.66 -13.54 22.14
CA THR A 346 -9.44 -14.74 22.96
C THR A 346 -8.97 -15.92 22.10
N ALA A 347 -9.71 -16.26 21.04
CA ALA A 347 -9.38 -17.40 20.20
C ALA A 347 -8.02 -17.27 19.49
N LEU A 348 -7.67 -16.07 18.99
CA LEU A 348 -6.35 -15.83 18.39
C LEU A 348 -5.22 -15.96 19.43
N SER A 349 -5.47 -15.50 20.66
CA SER A 349 -4.50 -15.53 21.75
C SER A 349 -4.25 -16.96 22.24
N GLU A 350 -5.28 -17.78 22.34
CA GLU A 350 -5.16 -19.22 22.67
C GLU A 350 -4.38 -19.98 21.60
N ILE A 351 -4.64 -19.70 20.32
CA ILE A 351 -3.85 -20.29 19.23
C ILE A 351 -2.37 -19.88 19.36
N PHE A 352 -2.10 -18.61 19.67
CA PHE A 352 -0.74 -18.12 19.85
C PHE A 352 -0.03 -18.81 21.02
N ASP A 353 -0.67 -18.89 22.19
CA ASP A 353 -0.11 -19.52 23.38
C ASP A 353 0.16 -21.02 23.15
N ARG A 354 -0.79 -21.74 22.57
CA ARG A 354 -0.61 -23.16 22.21
C ARG A 354 0.54 -23.38 21.22
N GLU A 355 0.67 -22.53 20.20
CA GLU A 355 1.80 -22.65 19.26
C GLU A 355 3.15 -22.34 19.93
N LYS A 356 3.16 -21.46 20.94
CA LYS A 356 4.34 -21.13 21.73
C LYS A 356 4.73 -22.28 22.67
N GLU A 357 3.75 -22.94 23.29
CA GLU A 357 3.94 -24.16 24.10
C GLU A 357 4.50 -25.31 23.26
N GLN A 358 4.13 -25.39 21.97
CA GLN A 358 4.70 -26.35 21.02
C GLN A 358 6.12 -25.99 20.52
N SER A 359 6.80 -25.03 21.15
CA SER A 359 8.17 -24.58 20.80
C SER A 359 8.34 -24.20 19.32
N ARG A 360 7.28 -23.69 18.67
CA ARG A 360 7.37 -23.24 17.27
C ARG A 360 8.18 -21.94 17.19
N PRO A 361 8.94 -21.71 16.11
CA PRO A 361 9.65 -20.45 15.92
C PRO A 361 8.70 -19.25 15.96
N ILE A 362 9.00 -18.24 16.78
CA ILE A 362 8.12 -17.08 17.01
C ILE A 362 7.71 -16.36 15.72
N GLN A 363 8.62 -16.32 14.74
CA GLN A 363 8.33 -15.72 13.43
C GLN A 363 7.24 -16.49 12.67
N LEU A 364 7.25 -17.82 12.76
CA LEU A 364 6.23 -18.66 12.13
C LEU A 364 4.88 -18.46 12.83
N ILE A 365 4.87 -18.40 14.16
CA ILE A 365 3.65 -18.17 14.96
C ILE A 365 3.01 -16.85 14.54
N ARG A 366 3.77 -15.75 14.54
CA ARG A 366 3.26 -14.43 14.15
C ARG A 366 2.69 -14.42 12.74
N SER A 367 3.38 -15.07 11.79
CA SER A 367 2.89 -15.19 10.41
C SER A 367 1.59 -15.99 10.31
N ARG A 368 1.45 -17.06 11.09
CA ARG A 368 0.24 -17.91 11.11
C ARG A 368 -0.94 -17.18 11.74
N ILE A 369 -0.72 -16.50 12.87
CA ILE A 369 -1.74 -15.67 13.51
C ILE A 369 -2.20 -14.56 12.57
N ALA A 370 -1.29 -13.84 11.91
CA ALA A 370 -1.67 -12.83 10.92
C ALA A 370 -2.52 -13.45 9.78
N SER A 371 -2.10 -14.59 9.22
CA SER A 371 -2.87 -15.26 8.16
C SER A 371 -4.25 -15.72 8.63
N ARG A 372 -4.36 -16.24 9.86
CA ARG A 372 -5.62 -16.69 10.46
C ARG A 372 -6.55 -15.51 10.74
N ALA A 373 -6.02 -14.43 11.30
CA ALA A 373 -6.78 -13.21 11.57
C ALA A 373 -7.37 -12.63 10.27
N MET A 374 -6.64 -12.64 9.16
CA MET A 374 -7.16 -12.16 7.87
C MET A 374 -8.20 -13.10 7.23
N ASP A 375 -8.13 -14.41 7.53
CA ASP A 375 -9.21 -15.35 7.15
C ASP A 375 -10.51 -14.98 7.87
N TRP A 376 -10.43 -14.80 9.19
CA TRP A 376 -11.58 -14.40 10.02
C TRP A 376 -12.07 -13.00 9.70
N LEU A 377 -11.17 -12.05 9.41
CA LEU A 377 -11.54 -10.70 9.00
C LEU A 377 -12.39 -10.72 7.74
N PHE A 378 -12.04 -11.53 6.75
CA PHE A 378 -12.85 -11.67 5.54
C PHE A 378 -14.26 -12.20 5.86
N ALA A 379 -14.36 -13.21 6.73
CA ALA A 379 -15.65 -13.77 7.13
C ALA A 379 -16.54 -12.75 7.85
N GLU A 380 -15.99 -12.02 8.82
CA GLU A 380 -16.73 -10.99 9.56
C GLU A 380 -17.13 -9.81 8.68
N LEU A 381 -16.26 -9.39 7.75
CA LEU A 381 -16.61 -8.34 6.80
C LEU A 381 -17.73 -8.78 5.85
N VAL A 382 -17.68 -10.02 5.32
CA VAL A 382 -18.77 -10.56 4.50
C VAL A 382 -20.07 -10.59 5.30
N LYS A 383 -20.03 -11.02 6.56
CA LYS A 383 -21.20 -11.04 7.43
C LYS A 383 -21.79 -9.64 7.63
N GLU A 384 -20.97 -8.67 8.04
CA GLU A 384 -21.43 -7.32 8.33
C GLU A 384 -21.92 -6.56 7.08
N LEU A 385 -21.25 -6.73 5.94
CA LEU A 385 -21.52 -5.97 4.72
C LEU A 385 -22.59 -6.60 3.84
N VAL A 386 -22.63 -7.94 3.74
CA VAL A 386 -23.52 -8.66 2.83
C VAL A 386 -24.77 -9.16 3.55
N THR A 387 -24.63 -9.73 4.76
CA THR A 387 -25.78 -10.30 5.48
C THR A 387 -26.49 -9.30 6.41
N GLY A 388 -25.81 -8.23 6.85
CA GLY A 388 -26.40 -7.16 7.65
C GLY A 388 -27.17 -6.09 6.85
N ASN A 389 -27.60 -6.42 5.63
CA ASN A 389 -28.48 -5.60 4.77
C ASN A 389 -29.84 -6.27 4.54
N ASN A 390 -30.11 -7.40 5.22
CA ASN A 390 -31.42 -8.06 5.24
C ASN A 390 -32.11 -7.83 6.57
#